data_AF-A0A0C2CNX5-F1
#
_entry.id   AF-A0A0C2CNX5-F1
#
_cell.length_a   1.000
_cell.length_b   1.000
_cell.length_c   1.000
_cell.angle_alpha   90.00
_cell.angle_beta   90.00
_cell.angle_gamma   90.00
#
_symmetry.space_group_name_H-M   'P 1'
#
loop_
_entity.id
_entity.type
_entity.pdbx_description
1 polymer ?
#
loop_
_entity_poly.entity_id
_entity_poly.type
_entity_poly.pdbx_seq_one_letter_code
_entity_poly.pdbx_strand_id
1 'polypeptide(L)'
;MSAVGLITVCNDPKVVAQQLTHIEMERFSMVGVDEILLALANNDLADLGRNRNGPMGSISFYVEWFNRLSSFAATEVLRQLKKKHRVEVIEYLIDVAKECCEIGNFNSLMAIVAGLSLPAITRMKRTWSRVEKSKLEILQHQLDPSGNFLSYRATMKAAQWRAESAGSNQRIVIPFFVLLLKDLFLVFHSSVRSLPNGHLNFV
;
A
#
# COMPACT_ATOMS: atom_id res chain seq x y z
N MET A 1 10.16 31.25 7.55
CA MET A 1 9.36 30.39 6.66
C MET A 1 9.56 28.96 7.12
N SER A 2 8.49 28.33 7.61
CA SER A 2 8.37 26.93 8.03
C SER A 2 8.26 25.99 6.83
N ALA A 3 8.25 24.67 7.06
CA ALA A 3 7.75 23.72 6.08
C ALA A 3 6.28 24.05 5.70
N VAL A 4 5.82 23.56 4.55
CA VAL A 4 4.44 23.72 4.05
C VAL A 4 3.85 22.35 3.70
N GLY A 5 2.51 22.25 3.60
CA GLY A 5 1.85 21.01 3.19
C GLY A 5 1.27 20.24 4.38
N LEU A 6 1.11 18.92 4.23
CA LEU A 6 0.45 18.03 5.18
C LEU A 6 1.00 18.17 6.60
N ILE A 7 2.33 18.26 6.74
CA ILE A 7 3.00 18.42 8.04
C ILE A 7 2.55 19.67 8.81
N THR A 8 2.06 20.70 8.11
CA THR A 8 1.50 21.91 8.73
C THR A 8 0.01 21.82 9.03
N VAL A 9 -0.71 20.93 8.34
CA VAL A 9 -2.14 20.68 8.57
C VAL A 9 -2.32 19.70 9.74
N CYS A 10 -1.50 18.66 9.80
CA CYS A 10 -1.49 17.68 10.87
C CYS A 10 -0.05 17.28 11.16
N ASN A 11 0.49 17.69 12.31
CA ASN A 11 1.86 17.36 12.70
C ASN A 11 2.00 15.97 13.35
N ASP A 12 0.88 15.32 13.71
CA ASP A 12 0.86 13.97 14.27
C ASP A 12 0.78 12.91 13.14
N PRO A 13 1.84 12.12 12.93
CA PRO A 13 1.86 11.08 11.90
C PRO A 13 0.80 9.99 12.12
N LYS A 14 0.46 9.70 13.38
CA LYS A 14 -0.52 8.66 13.74
C LYS A 14 -1.92 9.05 13.29
N VAL A 15 -2.30 10.32 13.47
CA VAL A 15 -3.60 10.83 13.02
C VAL A 15 -3.70 10.74 11.50
N VAL A 16 -2.64 11.09 10.76
CA VAL A 16 -2.62 10.92 9.31
C VAL A 16 -2.78 9.46 8.90
N ALA A 17 -2.04 8.54 9.53
CA ALA A 17 -2.15 7.12 9.25
C ALA A 17 -3.56 6.57 9.52
N GLN A 18 -4.22 7.03 10.59
CA GLN A 18 -5.62 6.70 10.88
C GLN A 18 -6.58 7.21 9.80
N GLN A 19 -6.41 8.44 9.32
CA GLN A 19 -7.25 8.99 8.25
C GLN A 19 -7.05 8.27 6.92
N LEU A 20 -5.80 7.98 6.54
CA LEU A 20 -5.50 7.15 5.36
C LEU A 20 -6.17 5.78 5.46
N THR A 21 -6.11 5.17 6.65
CA THR A 21 -6.75 3.89 6.93
C THR A 21 -8.26 3.96 6.82
N HIS A 22 -8.92 5.00 7.36
CA HIS A 22 -10.36 5.16 7.22
C HIS A 22 -10.80 5.30 5.76
N ILE A 23 -10.08 6.13 4.98
CA ILE A 23 -10.36 6.30 3.55
C ILE A 23 -10.23 4.96 2.82
N GLU A 24 -9.17 4.20 3.09
CA GLU A 24 -8.96 2.92 2.42
C GLU A 24 -9.93 1.85 2.87
N MET A 25 -10.33 1.79 4.15
CA MET A 25 -11.35 0.83 4.61
C MET A 25 -12.70 1.08 3.94
N GLU A 26 -13.13 2.35 3.85
CA GLU A 26 -14.38 2.73 3.17
C GLU A 26 -14.36 2.22 1.72
N ARG A 27 -13.26 2.43 1.02
CA ARG A 27 -13.14 2.08 -0.41
C ARG A 27 -12.90 0.59 -0.64
N PHE A 28 -12.13 -0.05 0.22
CA PHE A 28 -11.91 -1.50 0.19
C PHE A 28 -13.23 -2.25 0.41
N SER A 29 -14.14 -1.73 1.25
CA SER A 29 -15.45 -2.33 1.46
C SER A 29 -16.37 -2.30 0.23
N MET A 30 -16.06 -1.45 -0.77
CA MET A 30 -16.81 -1.37 -2.03
C MET A 30 -16.34 -2.39 -3.07
N VAL A 31 -15.18 -3.03 -2.87
CA VAL A 31 -14.66 -4.04 -3.80
C VAL A 31 -15.49 -5.32 -3.67
N GLY A 32 -16.36 -5.55 -4.65
CA GLY A 32 -17.21 -6.74 -4.70
C GLY A 32 -16.44 -7.99 -5.13
N VAL A 33 -16.90 -9.16 -4.68
CA VAL A 33 -16.35 -10.45 -5.13
C VAL A 33 -16.56 -10.64 -6.64
N ASP A 34 -17.70 -10.20 -7.17
CA ASP A 34 -17.99 -10.26 -8.61
C ASP A 34 -16.99 -9.45 -9.44
N GLU A 35 -16.61 -8.27 -8.93
CA GLU A 35 -15.62 -7.41 -9.55
C GLU A 35 -14.24 -8.08 -9.59
N ILE A 36 -13.85 -8.73 -8.49
CA ILE A 36 -12.62 -9.53 -8.44
C ILE A 36 -12.71 -10.67 -9.46
N LEU A 37 -13.78 -11.45 -9.47
CA LEU A 37 -13.94 -12.58 -10.40
C LEU A 37 -13.87 -12.14 -11.87
N LEU A 38 -14.50 -11.03 -12.22
CA LEU A 38 -14.41 -10.43 -13.55
C LEU A 38 -12.97 -9.99 -13.87
N ALA A 39 -12.24 -9.46 -12.89
CA ALA A 39 -10.83 -9.08 -13.04
C ALA A 39 -9.93 -10.28 -13.28
N LEU A 40 -10.17 -11.38 -12.57
CA LEU A 40 -9.42 -12.60 -12.74
C LEU A 40 -9.78 -13.35 -14.03
N ALA A 41 -11.00 -13.20 -14.56
CA ALA A 41 -11.39 -13.83 -15.82
C ALA A 41 -10.71 -13.21 -17.04
N ASN A 42 -10.23 -11.97 -16.95
CA ASN A 42 -9.41 -11.37 -17.99
C ASN A 42 -7.99 -11.94 -17.93
N ASN A 43 -7.52 -12.51 -19.05
CA ASN A 43 -6.23 -13.23 -19.12
C ASN A 43 -4.97 -12.34 -18.97
N ASP A 44 -5.11 -11.05 -18.71
CA ASP A 44 -3.98 -10.13 -18.59
C ASP A 44 -3.88 -9.52 -17.18
N LEU A 45 -2.85 -9.97 -16.46
CA LEU A 45 -2.47 -9.46 -15.15
C LEU A 45 -2.16 -7.94 -15.19
N ALA A 46 -1.69 -7.42 -16.32
CA ALA A 46 -1.38 -6.01 -16.50
C ALA A 46 -2.64 -5.13 -16.66
N ASP A 47 -3.79 -5.76 -16.93
CA ASP A 47 -5.08 -5.08 -17.11
C ASP A 47 -5.90 -5.02 -15.80
N LEU A 48 -5.44 -5.71 -14.74
CA LEU A 48 -5.96 -5.61 -13.37
C LEU A 48 -5.92 -4.15 -12.89
N GLY A 49 -7.03 -3.44 -13.02
CA GLY A 49 -7.21 -2.05 -12.61
C GLY A 49 -7.02 -0.98 -13.71
N ARG A 50 -6.82 -1.37 -14.99
CA ARG A 50 -6.78 -0.43 -16.12
C ARG A 50 -8.09 -0.29 -16.89
N ASN A 51 -9.02 -1.23 -16.72
CA ASN A 51 -10.31 -1.19 -17.41
C ASN A 51 -11.26 -0.16 -16.77
N ARG A 52 -11.20 1.08 -17.29
CA ARG A 52 -11.99 2.23 -16.82
C ARG A 52 -13.48 2.19 -17.21
N ASN A 53 -13.86 1.31 -18.15
CA ASN A 53 -15.16 1.35 -18.82
C ASN A 53 -16.06 0.15 -18.48
N GLY A 54 -15.62 -0.75 -17.59
CA GLY A 54 -16.42 -1.88 -17.10
C GLY A 54 -16.97 -1.65 -15.69
N PRO A 55 -17.72 -2.62 -15.12
CA PRO A 55 -18.23 -2.59 -13.74
C PRO A 55 -17.14 -2.66 -12.65
N MET A 56 -15.88 -2.35 -12.99
CA MET A 56 -14.65 -2.59 -12.21
C MET A 56 -14.07 -1.31 -11.59
N GLY A 57 -14.96 -0.40 -11.21
CA GLY A 57 -14.59 0.92 -10.71
C GLY A 57 -13.79 0.89 -9.41
N SER A 58 -13.98 -0.12 -8.55
CA SER A 58 -13.38 -0.16 -7.21
C SER A 58 -11.92 -0.64 -7.25
N ILE A 59 -11.61 -1.65 -8.08
CA ILE A 59 -10.24 -2.13 -8.31
C ILE A 59 -9.41 -1.04 -8.97
N SER A 60 -9.93 -0.43 -10.04
CA SER A 60 -9.26 0.70 -10.71
C SER A 60 -9.05 1.87 -9.75
N PHE A 61 -10.07 2.21 -8.95
CA PHE A 61 -9.93 3.23 -7.91
C PHE A 61 -8.80 2.90 -6.94
N TYR A 62 -8.67 1.66 -6.51
CA TYR A 62 -7.65 1.26 -5.54
C TYR A 62 -6.22 1.40 -6.09
N VAL A 63 -6.04 1.04 -7.36
CA VAL A 63 -4.78 1.26 -8.10
C VAL A 63 -4.50 2.77 -8.26
N GLU A 64 -5.51 3.56 -8.60
CA GLU A 64 -5.38 5.02 -8.72
C GLU A 64 -5.06 5.67 -7.37
N TRP A 65 -5.69 5.21 -6.29
CA TRP A 65 -5.43 5.67 -4.92
C TRP A 65 -3.97 5.44 -4.52
N PHE A 66 -3.45 4.23 -4.74
CA PHE A 66 -2.04 3.92 -4.48
C PHE A 66 -1.09 4.88 -5.23
N ASN A 67 -1.34 5.08 -6.52
CA ASN A 67 -0.52 5.97 -7.35
C ASN A 67 -0.62 7.43 -6.93
N ARG A 68 -1.84 7.88 -6.57
CA ARG A 68 -2.09 9.22 -6.06
C ARG A 68 -1.37 9.45 -4.74
N LEU A 69 -1.43 8.51 -3.80
CA LEU A 69 -0.76 8.61 -2.51
C LEU A 69 0.78 8.61 -2.67
N SER A 70 1.31 7.76 -3.55
CA SER A 70 2.74 7.72 -3.88
C SER A 70 3.22 9.06 -4.48
N SER A 71 2.45 9.60 -5.43
CA SER A 71 2.73 10.90 -6.05
C SER A 71 2.58 12.06 -5.07
N PHE A 72 1.61 11.98 -4.17
CA PHE A 72 1.39 12.95 -3.11
C PHE A 72 2.58 12.99 -2.14
N ALA A 73 3.05 11.85 -1.64
CA ALA A 73 4.22 11.78 -0.78
C ALA A 73 5.45 12.42 -1.43
N ALA A 74 5.71 12.13 -2.72
CA ALA A 74 6.79 12.78 -3.45
C ALA A 74 6.58 14.30 -3.63
N THR A 75 5.35 14.72 -3.91
CA THR A 75 5.00 16.15 -4.06
C THR A 75 5.22 16.92 -2.76
N GLU A 76 4.87 16.33 -1.61
CA GLU A 76 5.09 16.92 -0.29
C GLU A 76 6.56 17.22 -0.03
N VAL A 77 7.46 16.36 -0.50
CA VAL A 77 8.91 16.60 -0.42
C VAL A 77 9.35 17.66 -1.44
N LEU A 78 8.91 17.54 -2.70
CA LEU A 78 9.38 18.38 -3.82
C LEU A 78 8.94 19.85 -3.69
N ARG A 79 7.80 20.12 -3.04
CA ARG A 79 7.32 21.48 -2.82
C ARG A 79 8.13 22.26 -1.79
N GLN A 80 9.01 21.61 -1.02
CA GLN A 80 9.83 22.28 -0.03
C GLN A 80 11.08 22.92 -0.66
N LEU A 81 11.11 24.26 -0.65
CA LEU A 81 12.23 25.03 -1.20
C LEU A 81 13.55 24.81 -0.44
N LYS A 82 13.48 24.77 0.90
CA LYS A 82 14.66 24.64 1.77
C LYS A 82 15.03 23.19 2.04
N LYS A 83 16.34 22.89 2.00
CA LYS A 83 16.87 21.55 2.32
C LYS A 83 16.42 21.06 3.69
N LYS A 84 16.44 21.91 4.71
CA LYS A 84 16.01 21.57 6.06
C LYS A 84 14.58 21.03 6.09
N HIS A 85 13.65 21.72 5.42
CA HIS A 85 12.24 21.29 5.38
C HIS A 85 12.04 20.01 4.56
N ARG A 86 12.85 19.77 3.52
CA ARG A 86 12.81 18.49 2.81
C ARG A 86 13.19 17.32 3.70
N VAL A 87 14.22 17.48 4.53
CA VAL A 87 14.63 16.46 5.52
C VAL A 87 13.47 16.20 6.48
N GLU A 88 12.92 17.27 7.06
CA GLU A 88 11.79 17.22 8.00
C GLU A 88 10.57 16.52 7.40
N VAL A 89 10.18 16.85 6.16
CA VAL A 89 9.05 16.21 5.48
C VAL A 89 9.32 14.75 5.13
N ILE A 90 10.54 14.39 4.72
CA ILE A 90 10.90 12.98 4.47
C ILE A 90 10.78 12.17 5.76
N GLU A 91 11.35 12.66 6.86
CA GLU A 91 11.31 11.98 8.16
C GLU A 91 9.87 11.86 8.68
N TYR A 92 9.07 12.91 8.53
CA TYR A 92 7.65 12.88 8.84
C TYR A 92 6.88 11.82 8.03
N LEU A 93 7.11 11.73 6.72
CA LEU A 93 6.46 10.71 5.88
C LEU A 93 6.90 9.29 6.24
N ILE A 94 8.16 9.10 6.65
CA ILE A 94 8.66 7.81 7.17
C ILE A 94 7.91 7.45 8.46
N ASP A 95 7.67 8.42 9.35
CA ASP A 95 6.88 8.18 10.57
C ASP A 95 5.41 7.86 10.24
N VAL A 96 4.79 8.54 9.27
CA VAL A 96 3.43 8.18 8.80
C VAL A 96 3.39 6.75 8.26
N ALA A 97 4.38 6.37 7.45
CA ALA A 97 4.48 5.02 6.90
C ALA A 97 4.64 3.96 8.01
N LYS A 98 5.46 4.25 9.03
CA LYS A 98 5.60 3.38 10.20
C LYS A 98 4.26 3.22 10.93
N GLU A 99 3.54 4.30 11.19
CA GLU A 99 2.22 4.24 11.84
C GLU A 99 1.21 3.45 10.99
N CYS A 100 1.27 3.54 9.66
CA CYS A 100 0.47 2.67 8.77
C CYS A 100 0.79 1.18 8.98
N CYS A 101 2.08 0.82 9.13
CA CYS A 101 2.50 -0.55 9.45
C CYS A 101 1.94 -1.03 10.80
N GLU A 102 2.00 -0.20 11.83
CA GLU A 102 1.49 -0.53 13.17
C GLU A 102 -0.01 -0.76 13.18
N ILE A 103 -0.78 0.08 12.47
CA ILE A 103 -2.24 -0.05 12.31
C ILE A 103 -2.62 -1.29 11.49
N GLY A 104 -1.73 -1.79 10.63
CA GLY A 104 -2.02 -2.88 9.69
C GLY A 104 -2.45 -2.41 8.31
N ASN A 105 -2.21 -1.14 7.97
CA ASN A 105 -2.44 -0.59 6.66
C ASN A 105 -1.20 -0.70 5.77
N PHE A 106 -1.06 -1.84 5.10
CA PHE A 106 0.10 -2.13 4.27
C PHE A 106 0.06 -1.45 2.90
N ASN A 107 -1.13 -1.12 2.39
CA ASN A 107 -1.25 -0.45 1.10
C ASN A 107 -0.72 0.99 1.16
N SER A 108 -1.17 1.77 2.15
CA SER A 108 -0.66 3.13 2.37
C SER A 108 0.82 3.15 2.73
N LEU A 109 1.27 2.22 3.56
CA LEU A 109 2.71 2.02 3.85
C LEU A 109 3.51 1.85 2.55
N MET A 110 3.12 0.91 1.70
CA MET A 110 3.80 0.63 0.43
C MET A 110 3.77 1.86 -0.49
N ALA A 111 2.64 2.56 -0.58
CA ALA A 111 2.49 3.76 -1.42
C ALA A 111 3.45 4.89 -0.98
N ILE A 112 3.54 5.16 0.33
CA ILE A 112 4.45 6.20 0.84
C ILE A 112 5.91 5.84 0.57
N VAL A 113 6.31 4.59 0.86
CA VAL A 113 7.68 4.10 0.59
C VAL A 113 8.00 4.13 -0.91
N ALA A 114 7.05 3.77 -1.77
CA ALA A 114 7.19 3.87 -3.22
C ALA A 114 7.38 5.33 -3.68
N GLY A 115 6.59 6.26 -3.13
CA GLY A 115 6.74 7.70 -3.38
C GLY A 115 8.12 8.24 -3.01
N LEU A 116 8.66 7.85 -1.87
CA LEU A 116 10.01 8.23 -1.43
C LEU A 116 11.13 7.56 -2.27
N SER A 117 10.82 6.43 -2.91
CA SER A 117 11.74 5.70 -3.79
C SER A 117 11.75 6.22 -5.23
N LEU A 118 10.86 7.15 -5.59
CA LEU A 118 10.83 7.73 -6.93
C LEU A 118 12.16 8.42 -7.28
N PRO A 119 12.64 8.33 -8.53
CA PRO A 119 13.89 8.96 -8.97
C PRO A 119 13.98 10.46 -8.67
N ALA A 120 12.83 11.14 -8.67
CA ALA A 120 12.74 12.56 -8.33
C ALA A 120 13.18 12.87 -6.90
N ILE A 121 12.98 11.93 -5.98
CA ILE A 121 13.33 12.04 -4.56
C ILE A 121 14.71 11.44 -4.30
N THR A 122 14.99 10.22 -4.78
CA THR A 122 16.23 9.48 -4.48
C THR A 122 17.50 10.12 -5.07
N ARG A 123 17.36 10.96 -6.11
CA ARG A 123 18.48 11.75 -6.67
C ARG A 123 18.96 12.88 -5.76
N MET A 124 18.19 13.28 -4.74
CA MET A 124 18.49 14.44 -3.88
C MET A 124 19.58 14.15 -2.83
N LYS A 125 20.80 13.78 -3.26
CA LYS A 125 21.87 13.25 -2.38
C LYS A 125 22.19 14.13 -1.17
N ARG A 126 22.21 15.46 -1.34
CA ARG A 126 22.47 16.43 -0.25
C ARG A 126 21.35 16.48 0.81
N THR A 127 20.11 16.16 0.44
CA THR A 127 19.00 16.04 1.38
C THR A 127 19.13 14.70 2.13
N TRP A 128 19.29 13.60 1.38
CA TRP A 128 19.41 12.25 1.92
C TRP A 128 20.61 12.04 2.85
N SER A 129 21.67 12.84 2.73
CA SER A 129 22.81 12.81 3.66
C SER A 129 22.48 13.36 5.05
N ARG A 130 21.30 13.94 5.23
CA ARG A 130 20.84 14.53 6.50
C ARG A 130 19.60 13.86 7.09
N VAL A 131 18.94 13.01 6.31
CA VAL A 131 17.80 12.20 6.76
C VAL A 131 18.31 11.05 7.61
N GLU A 132 17.68 10.82 8.76
CA GLU A 132 17.80 9.58 9.53
C GLU A 132 17.11 8.43 8.74
N LYS A 133 17.84 7.35 8.44
CA LYS A 133 17.39 6.32 7.49
C LYS A 133 16.98 5.01 8.14
N SER A 134 17.32 4.76 9.40
CA SER A 134 17.13 3.45 10.02
C SER A 134 15.67 3.00 9.98
N LYS A 135 14.72 3.90 10.26
CA LYS A 135 13.29 3.59 10.15
C LYS A 135 12.89 3.23 8.71
N LEU A 136 13.37 3.97 7.72
CA LEU A 136 13.07 3.69 6.31
C LEU A 136 13.66 2.35 5.87
N GLU A 137 14.89 2.03 6.28
CA GLU A 137 15.55 0.76 5.96
C GLU A 137 14.79 -0.43 6.55
N ILE A 138 14.28 -0.31 7.78
CA ILE A 138 13.40 -1.32 8.40
C ILE A 138 12.12 -1.50 7.57
N LEU A 139 11.44 -0.41 7.19
CA LEU A 139 10.23 -0.48 6.37
C LEU A 139 10.52 -1.09 4.99
N GLN A 140 11.64 -0.73 4.36
CA GLN A 140 12.04 -1.30 3.07
C GLN A 140 12.32 -2.80 3.18
N HIS A 141 12.96 -3.26 4.24
CA HIS A 141 13.16 -4.69 4.49
C HIS A 141 11.82 -5.42 4.72
N GLN A 142 10.89 -4.82 5.46
CA GLN A 142 9.54 -5.37 5.64
C GLN A 142 8.75 -5.45 4.32
N LEU A 143 9.08 -4.61 3.33
CA LEU A 143 8.40 -4.55 2.03
C LEU A 143 9.21 -5.21 0.89
N ASP A 144 10.29 -5.93 1.21
CA ASP A 144 11.22 -6.47 0.23
C ASP A 144 10.49 -7.44 -0.75
N PRO A 145 10.59 -7.23 -2.06
CA PRO A 145 9.94 -8.08 -3.07
C PRO A 145 10.59 -9.47 -3.22
N SER A 146 11.79 -9.68 -2.67
CA SER A 146 12.54 -10.94 -2.75
C SER A 146 11.76 -12.11 -2.15
N GLY A 147 11.95 -13.30 -2.73
CA GLY A 147 11.25 -14.51 -2.28
C GLY A 147 9.73 -14.42 -2.40
N ASN A 148 9.22 -13.71 -3.41
CA ASN A 148 7.79 -13.40 -3.58
C ASN A 148 7.20 -12.68 -2.35
N PHE A 149 7.88 -11.61 -1.93
CA PHE A 149 7.47 -10.77 -0.80
C PHE A 149 7.48 -11.52 0.55
N LEU A 150 8.50 -12.35 0.82
CA LEU A 150 8.57 -13.19 2.02
C LEU A 150 8.50 -12.36 3.32
N SER A 151 9.31 -11.32 3.44
CA SER A 151 9.35 -10.43 4.62
C SER A 151 8.04 -9.69 4.82
N TYR A 152 7.41 -9.24 3.74
CA TYR A 152 6.10 -8.61 3.77
C TYR A 152 5.02 -9.56 4.27
N ARG A 153 4.98 -10.79 3.76
CA ARG A 153 4.00 -11.80 4.19
C ARG A 153 4.16 -12.14 5.68
N ALA A 154 5.40 -12.24 6.17
CA ALA A 154 5.66 -12.44 7.60
C ALA A 154 5.17 -11.26 8.45
N THR A 155 5.43 -10.03 8.00
CA THR A 155 4.99 -8.80 8.69
C THR A 155 3.46 -8.71 8.72
N MET A 156 2.79 -8.98 7.60
CA MET A 156 1.34 -9.02 7.50
C MET A 156 0.73 -10.10 8.40
N LYS A 157 1.32 -11.30 8.45
CA LYS A 157 0.87 -12.38 9.34
C LYS A 157 0.97 -11.99 10.82
N ALA A 158 2.03 -11.29 11.20
CA ALA A 158 2.15 -10.76 12.57
C ALA A 158 1.08 -9.71 12.88
N ALA A 159 0.73 -8.85 11.92
CA ALA A 159 -0.37 -7.89 12.08
C ALA A 159 -1.74 -8.57 12.18
N GLN A 160 -1.99 -9.61 11.37
CA GLN A 160 -3.21 -10.43 11.46
C GLN A 160 -3.34 -11.08 12.84
N TRP A 161 -2.26 -11.66 13.37
CA TRP A 161 -2.27 -12.27 14.70
C TRP A 161 -2.56 -11.25 15.81
N ARG A 162 -2.00 -10.03 15.71
CA ARG A 162 -2.33 -8.92 16.63
C ARG A 162 -3.79 -8.52 16.53
N ALA A 163 -4.33 -8.41 15.31
CA ALA A 163 -5.73 -8.08 15.06
C ALA A 163 -6.67 -9.14 15.64
N GLU A 164 -6.40 -10.43 15.41
CA GLU A 164 -7.20 -11.54 15.95
C GLU A 164 -7.24 -11.55 17.48
N SER A 165 -6.10 -11.24 18.11
CA SER A 165 -5.93 -11.14 19.56
C SER A 165 -6.54 -9.86 20.16
N ALA A 166 -6.86 -8.86 19.33
CA ALA A 166 -7.54 -7.64 19.75
C ALA A 166 -9.06 -7.83 19.81
N GLY A 167 -9.72 -7.03 20.67
CA GLY A 167 -11.18 -6.98 20.73
C GLY A 167 -11.82 -6.59 19.38
N SER A 168 -13.12 -6.86 19.22
CA SER A 168 -13.85 -6.74 17.93
C SER A 168 -13.70 -5.40 17.20
N ASN A 169 -13.37 -4.32 17.90
CA ASN A 169 -13.29 -2.96 17.34
C ASN A 169 -11.92 -2.57 16.76
N GLN A 170 -10.92 -3.46 16.71
CA GLN A 170 -9.55 -3.11 16.27
C GLN A 170 -8.93 -4.10 15.26
N ARG A 171 -9.77 -4.83 14.51
CA ARG A 171 -9.31 -5.79 13.48
C ARG A 171 -9.09 -5.11 12.14
N ILE A 172 -8.00 -4.36 12.01
CA ILE A 172 -7.66 -3.68 10.75
C ILE A 172 -6.46 -4.36 10.11
N VAL A 173 -6.66 -4.94 8.92
CA VAL A 173 -5.59 -5.38 8.03
C VAL A 173 -5.97 -5.02 6.62
N ILE A 174 -5.29 -4.02 6.05
CA ILE A 174 -5.43 -3.63 4.65
C ILE A 174 -4.19 -4.16 3.91
N PRO A 175 -4.31 -5.20 3.08
CA PRO A 175 -3.18 -5.79 2.39
C PRO A 175 -2.66 -4.87 1.28
N PHE A 176 -1.44 -5.13 0.80
CA PHE A 176 -0.97 -4.54 -0.44
C PHE A 176 -1.77 -5.16 -1.60
N PHE A 177 -2.78 -4.42 -2.05
CA PHE A 177 -3.87 -4.97 -2.87
C PHE A 177 -3.41 -5.52 -4.21
N VAL A 178 -2.41 -4.91 -4.84
CA VAL A 178 -1.86 -5.41 -6.11
C VAL A 178 -1.25 -6.80 -5.95
N LEU A 179 -0.56 -7.06 -4.83
CA LEU A 179 -0.01 -8.39 -4.55
C LEU A 179 -1.11 -9.39 -4.24
N LEU A 180 -2.16 -8.99 -3.51
CA LEU A 180 -3.34 -9.81 -3.28
C LEU A 180 -4.00 -10.23 -4.61
N LEU A 181 -4.24 -9.28 -5.51
CA LEU A 181 -4.82 -9.57 -6.82
C LEU A 181 -3.93 -10.49 -7.65
N LYS A 182 -2.61 -10.30 -7.59
CA LYS A 182 -1.64 -11.18 -8.25
C LYS A 182 -1.72 -12.61 -7.72
N ASP A 183 -1.83 -12.78 -6.40
CA ASP A 183 -1.97 -14.11 -5.79
C ASP A 183 -3.29 -14.77 -6.19
N LEU A 184 -4.41 -14.01 -6.14
CA LEU A 184 -5.73 -14.50 -6.56
C LEU A 184 -5.76 -14.90 -8.03
N PHE A 185 -5.14 -14.11 -8.92
CA PHE A 185 -5.01 -14.44 -10.33
C PHE A 185 -4.25 -15.74 -10.54
N LEU A 186 -3.13 -15.93 -9.83
CA LEU A 186 -2.34 -17.15 -9.94
C LEU A 186 -3.15 -18.37 -9.50
N VAL A 187 -3.85 -18.28 -8.37
CA VAL A 187 -4.74 -19.34 -7.89
C VAL A 187 -5.80 -19.65 -8.95
N PHE A 188 -6.55 -18.63 -9.40
CA PHE A 188 -7.65 -18.79 -10.36
C PHE A 188 -7.24 -19.46 -11.68
N HIS A 189 -6.04 -19.19 -12.18
CA HIS A 189 -5.54 -19.78 -13.44
C HIS A 189 -4.80 -21.10 -13.26
N SER A 190 -4.21 -21.34 -12.09
CA SER A 190 -3.52 -22.61 -11.79
C SER A 190 -4.49 -23.73 -11.38
N SER A 191 -5.66 -23.38 -10.87
CA SER A 191 -6.64 -24.35 -10.39
C SER A 191 -7.35 -25.06 -11.53
N VAL A 192 -7.31 -26.39 -11.52
CA VAL A 192 -8.14 -27.23 -12.39
C VAL A 192 -9.60 -27.03 -11.99
N ARG A 193 -10.45 -26.58 -12.92
CA ARG A 193 -11.86 -26.29 -12.63
C ARG A 193 -12.74 -27.54 -12.60
N SER A 194 -12.41 -28.53 -13.40
CA SER A 194 -13.16 -29.78 -13.53
C SER A 194 -12.23 -30.97 -13.35
N LEU A 195 -12.62 -31.89 -12.48
CA LEU A 195 -11.96 -33.17 -12.32
C LEU A 195 -12.11 -34.03 -13.59
N PRO A 196 -11.28 -35.08 -13.78
CA PRO A 196 -11.37 -35.94 -14.96
C PRO A 196 -12.74 -36.63 -15.15
N ASN A 197 -13.53 -36.74 -14.08
CA ASN A 197 -14.90 -37.27 -14.10
C ASN A 197 -15.97 -36.22 -14.49
N GLY A 198 -15.57 -34.99 -14.83
CA GLY A 198 -16.47 -33.91 -15.22
C GLY A 198 -17.10 -33.14 -14.05
N HIS A 199 -16.85 -33.53 -12.80
CA HIS A 199 -17.31 -32.78 -11.62
C HIS A 199 -16.48 -31.52 -11.37
N LEU A 200 -17.08 -30.53 -10.71
CA LEU A 200 -16.36 -29.35 -10.25
C LEU A 200 -15.31 -29.72 -9.20
N ASN A 201 -14.12 -29.14 -9.32
CA ASN A 201 -13.09 -29.25 -8.32
C ASN A 201 -13.26 -28.14 -7.27
N PHE A 202 -13.58 -28.54 -6.03
CA PHE A 202 -13.73 -27.63 -4.88
C PHE A 202 -12.46 -27.52 -4.02
N VAL A 203 -11.36 -28.16 -4.45
CA VAL A 203 -10.05 -28.18 -3.77
C VAL A 203 -9.09 -27.22 -4.44
#